data_AF-A0A9P6NZ52-F1
#
_entry.id   AF-A0A9P6NZ52-F1
#
_cell.length_a   1.000
_cell.length_b   1.000
_cell.length_c   1.000
_cell.angle_alpha   90.00
_cell.angle_beta   90.00
_cell.angle_gamma   90.00
#
_symmetry.space_group_name_H-M   'P 1'
#
loop_
_entity.id
_entity.type
_entity.pdbx_description
1 polymer ?
#
loop_
_entity_poly.entity_id
_entity_poly.type
_entity_poly.pdbx_seq_one_letter_code
_entity_poly.pdbx_strand_id
1 'polypeptide(L)'
;MKGSIRPFTDEDSSSVQQLHLEQAKKNETKYLVQALFQRSSARRTWQAGLVGLVGIQVSQVVRTGQSSVMMMILEMALWSAGVGLAWSVWIRDEYWRQTKQQSKQITEDLKVIKNSAKSNAWVMVHSSDEIVGAVGLKCEDGEGKIQSLTGAGSKIELALVQNAIQFARQQGIK
;
A
#
# COMPACT_ATOMS: atom_id res chain seq x y z
N MET A 1 -23.82 -6.73 -11.54
CA MET A 1 -23.46 -6.63 -10.11
C MET A 1 -24.41 -5.62 -9.48
N LYS A 2 -25.36 -6.06 -8.65
CA LYS A 2 -26.24 -5.14 -7.89
C LYS A 2 -25.56 -4.89 -6.54
N GLY A 3 -24.74 -3.85 -6.46
CA GLY A 3 -24.29 -3.32 -5.18
C GLY A 3 -25.17 -2.14 -4.80
N SER A 4 -25.46 -1.97 -3.52
CA SER A 4 -26.21 -0.82 -3.01
C SER A 4 -25.24 0.19 -2.41
N ILE A 5 -25.46 1.48 -2.66
CA ILE A 5 -24.68 2.55 -2.02
C ILE A 5 -25.54 3.14 -0.92
N ARG A 6 -25.01 3.19 0.31
CA ARG A 6 -25.68 3.78 1.46
C ARG A 6 -24.75 4.72 2.22
N PRO A 7 -25.27 5.64 3.05
CA PRO A 7 -24.45 6.47 3.93
C PRO A 7 -23.60 5.62 4.87
N PHE A 8 -22.40 6.11 5.16
CA PHE A 8 -21.46 5.49 6.09
C PHE A 8 -21.98 5.56 7.54
N THR A 9 -21.91 4.44 8.26
CA THR A 9 -22.22 4.37 9.69
C THR A 9 -20.96 4.05 10.50
N ASP A 10 -20.98 4.30 11.81
CA ASP A 10 -19.81 4.07 12.65
C ASP A 10 -19.45 2.56 12.76
N GLU A 11 -20.46 1.69 12.62
CA GLU A 11 -20.32 0.23 12.56
C GLU A 11 -19.53 -0.24 11.34
N ASP A 12 -19.56 0.53 10.23
CA ASP A 12 -18.85 0.20 8.99
C ASP A 12 -17.33 0.38 9.10
N SER A 13 -16.85 1.08 10.14
CA SER A 13 -15.44 1.44 10.29
C SER A 13 -14.51 0.23 10.27
N SER A 14 -14.87 -0.84 10.98
CA SER A 14 -14.07 -2.07 11.04
C SER A 14 -14.00 -2.75 9.68
N SER A 15 -15.13 -2.83 8.97
CA SER A 15 -15.23 -3.42 7.64
C SER A 15 -14.45 -2.62 6.59
N VAL A 16 -14.48 -1.29 6.65
CA VAL A 16 -13.68 -0.43 5.76
C VAL A 16 -12.17 -0.58 6.04
N GLN A 17 -11.77 -0.66 7.31
CA GLN A 17 -10.36 -0.93 7.66
C GLN A 17 -9.91 -2.29 7.12
N GLN A 18 -10.73 -3.32 7.30
CA GLN A 18 -10.42 -4.66 6.81
C GLN A 18 -10.30 -4.68 5.28
N LEU A 19 -11.23 -4.05 4.56
CA LEU A 19 -11.17 -3.92 3.11
C LEU A 19 -9.85 -3.29 2.65
N HIS A 20 -9.42 -2.22 3.32
CA HIS A 20 -8.16 -1.54 3.00
C HIS A 20 -6.93 -2.43 3.25
N LEU A 21 -6.91 -3.14 4.38
CA LEU A 21 -5.84 -4.07 4.71
C LEU A 21 -5.78 -5.26 3.74
N GLU A 22 -6.93 -5.76 3.29
CA GLU A 22 -7.00 -6.84 2.30
C GLU A 22 -6.49 -6.40 0.92
N GLN A 23 -6.80 -5.17 0.51
CA GLN A 23 -6.25 -4.59 -0.72
C GLN A 23 -4.73 -4.39 -0.63
N ALA A 24 -4.25 -3.90 0.51
CA ALA A 24 -2.82 -3.76 0.76
C ALA A 24 -2.11 -5.11 0.72
N LYS A 25 -2.70 -6.16 1.32
CA LYS A 25 -2.18 -7.54 1.24
C LYS A 25 -2.05 -8.03 -0.19
N LYS A 26 -3.05 -7.75 -1.05
CA LYS A 26 -3.01 -8.13 -2.47
C LYS A 26 -1.89 -7.40 -3.24
N ASN A 27 -1.59 -6.16 -2.85
CA ASN A 27 -0.57 -5.32 -3.49
C ASN A 27 0.82 -5.42 -2.83
N GLU A 28 0.95 -6.16 -1.74
CA GLU A 28 2.15 -6.27 -0.91
C GLU A 28 3.38 -6.68 -1.73
N THR A 29 3.27 -7.75 -2.53
CA THR A 29 4.41 -8.26 -3.33
C THR A 29 4.87 -7.24 -4.36
N LYS A 30 3.94 -6.58 -5.06
CA LYS A 30 4.25 -5.53 -6.03
C LYS A 30 4.94 -4.35 -5.37
N TYR A 31 4.44 -3.91 -4.21
CA TYR A 31 5.03 -2.84 -3.43
C TYR A 31 6.44 -3.20 -2.94
N LEU A 32 6.62 -4.40 -2.38
CA LEU A 32 7.92 -4.85 -1.88
C LEU A 32 8.98 -4.90 -2.99
N VAL A 33 8.62 -5.45 -4.14
CA VAL A 33 9.52 -5.49 -5.31
C VAL A 33 9.87 -4.08 -5.76
N GLN A 34 8.88 -3.21 -5.93
CA GLN A 34 9.11 -1.84 -6.35
C GLN A 34 9.96 -1.05 -5.34
N ALA A 35 9.70 -1.20 -4.04
CA ALA A 35 10.42 -0.54 -2.97
C ALA A 35 11.87 -1.03 -2.87
N LEU A 36 12.11 -2.33 -3.07
CA LEU A 36 13.46 -2.91 -3.14
C LEU A 36 14.25 -2.33 -4.33
N PHE A 37 13.61 -2.18 -5.50
CA PHE A 37 14.26 -1.60 -6.69
C PHE A 37 14.49 -0.08 -6.59
N GLN A 38 13.59 0.66 -5.93
CA GLN A 38 13.69 2.12 -5.80
C GLN A 38 14.64 2.57 -4.68
N ARG A 39 14.83 1.78 -3.63
CA ARG A 39 15.74 2.16 -2.53
C ARG A 39 17.20 2.03 -2.95
N SER A 40 17.85 3.18 -3.14
CA SER A 40 19.27 3.31 -3.47
C SER A 40 20.20 2.65 -2.44
N SER A 41 19.80 2.54 -1.18
CA SER A 41 20.54 1.84 -0.12
C SER A 41 20.64 0.34 -0.37
N ALA A 42 19.53 -0.30 -0.77
CA ALA A 42 19.49 -1.71 -1.15
C ALA A 42 20.30 -1.96 -2.44
N ARG A 43 20.23 -1.03 -3.40
CA ARG A 43 21.05 -1.08 -4.62
C ARG A 43 22.55 -0.96 -4.32
N ARG A 44 22.95 -0.07 -3.40
CA ARG A 44 24.36 0.13 -3.00
C ARG A 44 24.92 -1.07 -2.25
N THR A 45 24.18 -1.69 -1.35
CA THR A 45 24.64 -2.91 -0.65
C THR A 45 24.72 -4.10 -1.61
N TRP A 46 23.79 -4.24 -2.55
CA TRP A 46 23.89 -5.25 -3.62
C TRP A 46 25.09 -5.01 -4.55
N GLN A 47 25.32 -3.76 -4.96
CA GLN A 47 26.47 -3.39 -5.77
C GLN A 47 27.79 -3.63 -5.01
N ALA A 48 27.86 -3.32 -3.72
CA ALA A 48 29.03 -3.62 -2.90
C ALA A 48 29.28 -5.14 -2.78
N GLY A 49 28.23 -5.95 -2.65
CA GLY A 49 28.33 -7.42 -2.66
C GLY A 49 28.84 -7.96 -4.00
N LEU A 50 28.33 -7.44 -5.12
CA LEU A 50 28.79 -7.82 -6.47
C LEU A 50 30.23 -7.37 -6.74
N VAL A 51 30.60 -6.15 -6.35
CA VAL A 51 31.97 -5.63 -6.49
C VAL A 51 32.95 -6.42 -5.61
N GLY A 52 32.53 -6.82 -4.41
CA GLY A 52 33.29 -7.73 -3.56
C GLY A 52 33.55 -9.08 -4.23
N LEU A 53 32.53 -9.69 -4.83
CA LEU A 53 32.66 -10.96 -5.56
C LEU A 53 33.58 -10.85 -6.79
N VAL A 54 33.45 -9.78 -7.58
CA VAL A 54 34.30 -9.55 -8.75
C VAL A 54 35.75 -9.23 -8.33
N GLY A 55 35.94 -8.44 -7.27
CA GLY A 55 37.27 -8.14 -6.73
C GLY A 55 38.01 -9.39 -6.24
N ILE A 56 37.28 -10.36 -5.66
CA ILE A 56 37.82 -11.66 -5.26
C ILE A 56 38.17 -12.51 -6.48
N GLN A 57 37.33 -12.56 -7.52
CA GLN A 57 37.63 -13.31 -8.75
C GLN A 57 38.84 -12.77 -9.51
N VAL A 58 39.01 -11.45 -9.54
CA VAL A 58 40.19 -10.81 -10.17
C VAL A 58 41.47 -11.11 -9.38
N SER A 59 41.38 -11.23 -8.04
CA SER A 59 42.52 -11.62 -7.20
C SER A 59 42.79 -13.14 -7.17
N GLN A 60 41.82 -13.99 -7.54
CA GLN A 60 41.98 -15.44 -7.71
C GLN A 60 42.84 -15.84 -8.90
N VAL A 61 42.94 -15.02 -9.96
CA VAL A 61 43.82 -15.29 -11.11
C VAL A 61 45.30 -15.33 -10.70
N VAL A 62 45.64 -14.85 -9.50
CA VAL A 62 47.02 -14.73 -9.02
C VAL A 62 47.44 -15.82 -8.01
N ARG A 63 46.55 -16.64 -7.44
CA ARG A 63 46.96 -17.66 -6.44
C ARG A 63 46.19 -18.99 -6.49
N THR A 64 46.93 -20.01 -6.91
CA THR A 64 46.68 -21.45 -6.73
C THR A 64 46.36 -21.81 -5.27
N GLY A 65 45.16 -22.35 -5.02
CA GLY A 65 44.70 -22.84 -3.71
C GLY A 65 43.17 -22.77 -3.54
N GLN A 66 42.43 -23.59 -4.29
CA GLN A 66 41.00 -23.36 -4.63
C GLN A 66 39.93 -23.61 -3.54
N SER A 67 40.26 -24.08 -2.32
CA SER A 67 39.22 -24.40 -1.31
C SER A 67 38.76 -23.19 -0.46
N SER A 68 39.71 -22.34 -0.03
CA SER A 68 39.41 -21.19 0.85
C SER A 68 38.59 -20.10 0.15
N VAL A 69 38.77 -19.93 -1.15
CA VAL A 69 38.05 -18.87 -1.87
C VAL A 69 36.63 -19.28 -2.22
N MET A 70 36.37 -20.56 -2.47
CA MET A 70 35.01 -21.06 -2.65
C MET A 70 34.19 -20.87 -1.36
N MET A 71 34.79 -21.11 -0.19
CA MET A 71 34.21 -20.78 1.12
C MET A 71 33.90 -19.28 1.26
N MET A 72 34.82 -18.39 0.88
CA MET A 72 34.60 -16.94 0.96
C MET A 72 33.49 -16.45 0.02
N ILE A 73 33.40 -16.99 -1.19
CA ILE A 73 32.32 -16.69 -2.15
C ILE A 73 30.98 -17.16 -1.58
N LEU A 74 30.94 -18.37 -1.02
CA LEU A 74 29.73 -18.92 -0.40
C LEU A 74 29.30 -18.07 0.80
N GLU A 75 30.25 -17.65 1.64
CA GLU A 75 30.00 -16.80 2.79
C GLU A 75 29.48 -15.42 2.35
N MET A 76 30.09 -14.79 1.34
CA MET A 76 29.62 -13.52 0.78
C MET A 76 28.23 -13.63 0.13
N ALA A 77 27.95 -14.74 -0.55
CA ALA A 77 26.62 -15.02 -1.09
C ALA A 77 25.59 -15.18 0.04
N LEU A 78 25.96 -15.88 1.12
CA LEU A 78 25.12 -16.06 2.30
C LEU A 78 24.84 -14.72 3.01
N TRP A 79 25.86 -13.88 3.19
CA TRP A 79 25.69 -12.53 3.75
C TRP A 79 24.83 -11.65 2.86
N SER A 80 25.04 -11.68 1.54
CA SER A 80 24.25 -10.90 0.58
C SER A 80 22.79 -11.34 0.56
N ALA A 81 22.54 -12.65 0.61
CA ALA A 81 21.19 -13.21 0.72
C ALA A 81 20.54 -12.84 2.06
N GLY A 82 21.28 -12.95 3.18
CA GLY A 82 20.80 -12.59 4.51
C GLY A 82 20.43 -11.11 4.63
N VAL A 83 21.26 -10.21 4.09
CA VAL A 83 20.97 -8.77 4.03
C VAL A 83 19.74 -8.52 3.16
N GLY A 84 19.63 -9.16 1.99
CA GLY A 84 18.45 -9.04 1.12
C GLY A 84 17.16 -9.47 1.81
N LEU A 85 17.17 -10.60 2.52
CA LEU A 85 16.05 -11.08 3.33
C LEU A 85 15.71 -10.11 4.46
N ALA A 86 16.71 -9.61 5.19
CA ALA A 86 16.52 -8.63 6.26
C ALA A 86 15.84 -7.35 5.75
N TRP A 87 16.28 -6.81 4.61
CA TRP A 87 15.61 -5.67 3.97
C TRP A 87 14.18 -6.00 3.56
N SER A 88 13.93 -7.17 2.98
CA SER A 88 12.58 -7.56 2.57
C SER A 88 11.61 -7.62 3.77
N VAL A 89 12.06 -8.19 4.89
CA VAL A 89 11.26 -8.29 6.12
C VAL A 89 11.03 -6.91 6.73
N TRP A 90 12.06 -6.07 6.77
CA TRP A 90 11.93 -4.72 7.31
C TRP A 90 11.01 -3.82 6.46
N ILE A 91 11.14 -3.85 5.13
CA ILE A 91 10.25 -3.09 4.23
C ILE A 91 8.81 -3.58 4.37
N ARG A 92 8.62 -4.88 4.53
CA ARG A 92 7.32 -5.48 4.77
C ARG A 92 6.69 -4.98 6.06
N ASP A 93 7.43 -5.01 7.17
CA ASP A 93 6.93 -4.52 8.47
C ASP A 93 6.59 -3.03 8.42
N GLU A 94 7.47 -2.22 7.83
CA GLU A 94 7.24 -0.78 7.64
C GLU A 94 5.99 -0.50 6.80
N TYR A 95 5.82 -1.24 5.69
CA TYR A 95 4.62 -1.15 4.86
C TYR A 95 3.35 -1.46 5.66
N TRP A 96 3.34 -2.57 6.41
CA TRP A 96 2.19 -2.95 7.23
C TRP A 96 1.86 -1.93 8.33
N ARG A 97 2.87 -1.31 8.95
CA ARG A 97 2.66 -0.23 9.92
C ARG A 97 2.00 0.98 9.28
N GLN A 98 2.52 1.43 8.13
CA GLN A 98 1.97 2.56 7.40
C GLN A 98 0.55 2.27 6.93
N THR A 99 0.27 1.10 6.37
CA THR A 99 -1.08 0.73 5.94
C THR A 99 -2.06 0.68 7.11
N LYS A 100 -1.67 0.14 8.27
CA LYS A 100 -2.53 0.14 9.46
C LYS A 100 -2.82 1.56 9.98
N GLN A 101 -1.85 2.46 9.88
CA GLN A 101 -2.04 3.85 10.26
C GLN A 101 -2.95 4.57 9.26
N GLN A 102 -2.73 4.37 7.96
CA GLN A 102 -3.57 4.91 6.90
C GLN A 102 -5.00 4.37 6.98
N SER A 103 -5.22 3.09 7.26
CA SER A 103 -6.56 2.53 7.40
C SER A 103 -7.33 3.18 8.55
N LYS A 104 -6.66 3.45 9.67
CA LYS A 104 -7.26 4.18 10.80
C LYS A 104 -7.61 5.61 10.40
N GLN A 105 -6.65 6.31 9.77
CA GLN A 105 -6.84 7.69 9.32
C GLN A 105 -7.98 7.81 8.31
N ILE A 106 -8.09 6.89 7.35
CA ILE A 106 -9.21 6.84 6.39
C ILE A 106 -10.54 6.74 7.12
N THR A 107 -10.66 5.88 8.13
CA THR A 107 -11.91 5.76 8.88
C THR A 107 -12.21 6.95 9.79
N GLU A 108 -11.18 7.57 10.38
CA GLU A 108 -11.35 8.80 11.16
C GLU A 108 -11.81 9.95 10.26
N ASP A 109 -11.20 10.10 9.09
CA ASP A 109 -11.60 11.07 8.07
C ASP A 109 -13.07 10.85 7.65
N LEU A 110 -13.48 9.60 7.40
CA LEU A 110 -14.87 9.29 7.06
C LEU A 110 -15.85 9.67 8.18
N LYS A 111 -15.48 9.46 9.45
CA LYS A 111 -16.28 9.89 10.61
C LYS A 111 -16.39 11.40 10.72
N VAL A 112 -15.29 12.12 10.50
CA VAL A 112 -15.28 13.60 10.53
C VAL A 112 -16.12 14.17 9.39
N ILE A 113 -16.01 13.59 8.19
CA ILE A 113 -16.78 13.97 6.99
C ILE A 113 -18.28 13.75 7.23
N LYS A 114 -18.67 12.60 7.80
CA LYS A 114 -20.07 12.29 8.15
C LYS A 114 -20.69 13.34 9.08
N ASN A 115 -19.92 13.86 10.03
CA ASN A 115 -20.41 14.82 11.02
C ASN A 115 -20.45 16.27 10.52
N SER A 116 -20.01 16.54 9.29
CA SER A 116 -19.92 17.90 8.74
C SER A 116 -21.14 18.24 7.88
N ALA A 117 -21.78 19.39 8.13
CA ALA A 117 -23.11 19.73 7.59
C ALA A 117 -23.26 19.75 6.05
N LYS A 118 -22.16 19.92 5.29
CA LYS A 118 -22.15 19.93 3.81
C LYS A 118 -21.34 18.79 3.19
N SER A 119 -20.85 17.88 4.02
CA SER A 119 -20.02 16.76 3.60
C SER A 119 -20.76 15.46 3.88
N ASN A 120 -20.44 14.41 3.14
CA ASN A 120 -21.06 13.11 3.41
C ASN A 120 -20.12 11.99 3.01
N ALA A 121 -20.29 10.84 3.65
CA ALA A 121 -19.52 9.64 3.41
C ALA A 121 -20.46 8.51 3.02
N TRP A 122 -20.07 7.72 2.03
CA TRP A 122 -20.85 6.59 1.53
C TRP A 122 -20.02 5.33 1.50
N VAL A 123 -20.71 4.21 1.67
CA VAL A 123 -20.17 2.87 1.49
C VAL A 123 -20.97 2.14 0.42
N MET A 124 -20.26 1.34 -0.37
CA MET A 124 -20.87 0.40 -1.30
C MET A 124 -20.87 -0.99 -0.67
N VAL A 125 -22.05 -1.58 -0.59
CA VAL A 125 -22.28 -2.89 0.00
C VAL A 125 -22.66 -3.86 -1.11
N HIS A 126 -22.05 -5.04 -1.09
CA HIS A 126 -22.40 -6.12 -1.99
C HIS A 126 -23.58 -6.93 -1.44
N SER A 127 -24.17 -7.79 -2.27
CA SER A 127 -25.36 -8.60 -1.93
C SER A 127 -25.23 -9.45 -0.65
N SER A 128 -24.00 -9.69 -0.18
CA SER A 128 -23.63 -10.41 1.03
C SER A 128 -23.49 -9.55 2.29
N ASP A 129 -23.95 -8.29 2.25
CA ASP A 129 -23.72 -7.27 3.29
C ASP A 129 -22.24 -6.92 3.53
N GLU A 130 -21.39 -7.31 2.59
CA GLU A 130 -19.95 -7.03 2.62
C GLU A 130 -19.65 -5.65 2.03
N ILE A 131 -18.89 -4.83 2.75
CA ILE A 131 -18.46 -3.53 2.27
C ILE A 131 -17.35 -3.72 1.23
N VAL A 132 -17.63 -3.31 0.00
CA VAL A 132 -16.70 -3.43 -1.12
C VAL A 132 -16.06 -2.10 -1.51
N GLY A 133 -16.48 -0.99 -0.90
CA GLY A 133 -15.80 0.29 -1.04
C GLY A 133 -16.40 1.38 -0.15
N ALA A 134 -15.64 2.46 0.04
CA ALA A 134 -16.02 3.65 0.76
C ALA A 134 -15.48 4.91 0.07
N VAL A 135 -16.22 6.01 0.19
CA VAL A 135 -15.80 7.32 -0.29
C VAL A 135 -16.28 8.41 0.67
N GLY A 136 -15.43 9.39 0.95
CA GLY A 136 -15.79 10.62 1.62
C GLY A 136 -15.83 11.78 0.62
N LEU A 137 -16.84 12.63 0.71
CA LEU A 137 -16.86 13.92 0.04
C LEU A 137 -16.80 15.01 1.09
N LYS A 138 -15.66 15.69 1.18
CA LYS A 138 -15.48 16.85 2.05
C LYS A 138 -15.75 18.12 1.27
N CYS A 139 -16.67 18.94 1.73
CA CYS A 139 -16.94 20.27 1.17
C CYS A 139 -16.12 21.32 1.92
N GLU A 140 -15.21 22.00 1.24
CA GLU A 140 -14.45 23.15 1.75
C GLU A 140 -14.67 24.34 0.81
N ASP A 141 -15.04 25.50 1.36
CA ASP A 141 -15.18 26.76 0.60
C ASP A 141 -16.11 26.71 -0.64
N GLY A 142 -17.05 25.77 -0.65
CA GLY A 142 -17.99 25.57 -1.77
C GLY A 142 -17.48 24.65 -2.88
N GLU A 143 -16.28 24.07 -2.71
CA GLU A 143 -15.72 23.03 -3.57
C GLU A 143 -15.80 21.66 -2.91
N GLY A 144 -16.19 20.65 -3.70
CA GLY A 144 -16.27 19.26 -3.25
C GLY A 144 -14.96 18.51 -3.49
N LYS A 145 -14.23 18.16 -2.41
CA LYS A 145 -13.04 17.32 -2.49
C LYS A 145 -13.37 15.88 -2.13
N ILE A 146 -13.06 14.95 -3.03
CA ILE A 146 -13.14 13.51 -2.75
C ILE A 146 -11.96 13.14 -1.85
N GLN A 147 -12.27 12.66 -0.65
CA GLN A 147 -11.30 12.23 0.35
C GLN A 147 -11.59 10.77 0.72
N SER A 148 -10.57 10.00 1.09
CA SER A 148 -10.75 8.64 1.63
C SER A 148 -11.51 7.69 0.68
N LEU A 149 -11.09 7.62 -0.58
CA LEU A 149 -11.59 6.65 -1.57
C LEU A 149 -10.88 5.30 -1.40
N THR A 150 -11.66 4.24 -1.18
CA THR A 150 -11.16 2.85 -1.22
C THR A 150 -12.20 1.94 -1.87
N GLY A 151 -11.79 1.04 -2.75
CA GLY A 151 -12.73 0.11 -3.38
C GLY A 151 -12.06 -1.16 -3.88
N ALA A 152 -12.77 -2.28 -3.81
CA ALA A 152 -12.24 -3.60 -4.19
C ALA A 152 -11.87 -3.70 -5.69
N GLY A 153 -12.20 -2.67 -6.48
CA GLY A 153 -11.72 -2.49 -7.85
C GLY A 153 -12.17 -1.15 -8.44
N SER A 154 -11.58 -0.80 -9.58
CA SER A 154 -11.79 0.49 -10.27
C SER A 154 -13.26 0.78 -10.64
N LYS A 155 -14.06 -0.26 -10.91
CA LYS A 155 -15.49 -0.09 -11.20
C LYS A 155 -16.29 0.36 -9.97
N ILE A 156 -15.92 -0.13 -8.78
CA ILE A 156 -16.56 0.25 -7.51
C ILE A 156 -16.17 1.67 -7.15
N GLU A 157 -14.88 1.99 -7.26
CA GLU A 157 -14.36 3.34 -7.04
C GLU A 157 -15.05 4.35 -7.97
N LEU A 158 -15.17 4.04 -9.26
CA LEU A 158 -15.85 4.89 -10.22
C LEU A 158 -17.32 5.11 -9.86
N ALA A 159 -18.04 4.06 -9.45
CA ALA A 159 -19.45 4.17 -9.06
C ALA A 159 -19.63 5.04 -7.81
N LEU A 160 -18.74 4.89 -6.81
CA LEU A 160 -18.71 5.72 -5.60
C LEU A 160 -18.42 7.19 -5.92
N VAL A 161 -17.44 7.45 -6.77
CA VAL A 161 -17.08 8.80 -7.24
C VAL A 161 -18.23 9.44 -8.02
N GLN A 162 -18.88 8.69 -8.92
CA GLN A 162 -20.03 9.19 -9.67
C GLN A 162 -21.20 9.57 -8.75
N ASN A 163 -21.46 8.78 -7.71
CA ASN A 163 -22.48 9.10 -6.71
C ASN A 163 -22.10 10.38 -5.92
N ALA A 164 -20.84 10.48 -5.45
CA ALA A 164 -20.36 11.67 -4.76
C ALA A 164 -20.49 12.95 -5.62
N ILE A 165 -20.16 12.87 -6.92
CA ILE A 165 -20.32 13.97 -7.87
C ILE A 165 -21.80 14.33 -8.08
N GLN A 166 -22.69 13.34 -8.19
CA GLN A 166 -24.13 13.60 -8.32
C GLN A 166 -24.67 14.31 -7.08
N PHE A 167 -24.24 13.91 -5.88
CA PHE A 167 -24.60 14.58 -4.64
C PHE A 167 -24.08 16.02 -4.58
N ALA A 168 -22.81 16.24 -4.94
CA ALA A 168 -22.23 17.58 -5.00
C ALA A 168 -23.05 18.50 -5.92
N ARG A 169 -23.45 18.01 -7.11
CA ARG A 169 -24.30 18.75 -8.05
C ARG A 169 -25.68 19.08 -7.47
N GLN A 170 -26.31 18.15 -6.77
CA GLN A 170 -27.61 18.37 -6.11
C GLN A 170 -27.54 19.42 -5.00
N GLN A 171 -26.41 19.49 -4.30
CA GLN A 171 -26.15 20.46 -3.23
C GLN A 171 -25.64 21.82 -3.77
N GLY A 172 -25.46 21.97 -5.09
CA GLY A 172 -24.89 23.17 -5.70
C GLY A 172 -23.42 23.41 -5.36
N ILE A 173 -22.69 22.36 -4.94
CA ILE A 173 -21.26 22.38 -4.68
C ILE A 173 -20.52 22.27 -6.02
N LYS A 174 -19.52 23.11 -6.23
CA LYS A 174 -18.73 23.13 -7.47
C LYS A 174 -17.61 22.09 -7.46
#